data_AF-A0A2E4JPX7-F1
#
_entry.id   AF-A0A2E4JPX7-F1
#
_cell.length_a   1.000
_cell.length_b   1.000
_cell.length_c   1.000
_cell.angle_alpha   90.00
_cell.angle_beta   90.00
_cell.angle_gamma   90.00
#
_symmetry.space_group_name_H-M   'P 1'
#
loop_
_entity.id
_entity.type
_entity.pdbx_description
1 polymer ?
#
loop_
_entity_poly.entity_id
_entity_poly.type
_entity_poly.pdbx_seq_one_letter_code
_entity_poly.pdbx_strand_id
1 'polypeptide(L)'
;MSNIQFGSRDLAKYPFLTEAGKYLKDLDYSLDEFEGPSKKRIIERACERILTAIDGNVFKQLDDLDTEIVSFLIALIIVHALGIRSVSRKYSLGEARRAEMFLERDLKHESDERMRSILTRIFKDLFSIDITQENNKFKFKVSEYLKRATYFHDEHWKLVNRIVNRGFVYLDSDDTVRLIRDEISLYIYDKINKMELKQLPESIKIKVDELRGKVVKHVEFRRYFVTTKYPPCVHHILQLLSKAENPPHSARFLLATYMLSIGKSTDEICALFETAPDYNERVTRYQVEHLAGMKGSRTKYVCPSCEKVTSDNNCYRTEECDGIINPLQFGRRRIRNE
;
A
#
# COMPACT_ATOMS: atom_id res chain seq x y z
N MET A 1 14.40 31.11 14.91
CA MET A 1 14.06 29.76 15.40
C MET A 1 14.98 28.80 14.68
N SER A 2 15.74 28.01 15.43
CA SER A 2 16.67 26.99 14.92
C SER A 2 15.89 25.97 14.09
N ASN A 3 16.09 25.95 12.78
CA ASN A 3 15.63 24.82 11.96
C ASN A 3 16.53 23.63 12.32
N ILE A 4 16.04 22.71 13.15
CA ILE A 4 16.74 21.44 13.39
C ILE A 4 16.93 20.76 12.02
N GLN A 5 18.19 20.60 11.62
CA GLN A 5 18.53 19.92 10.38
C GLN A 5 18.18 18.43 10.50
N PHE A 6 17.55 17.90 9.45
CA PHE A 6 17.26 16.47 9.39
C PHE A 6 18.56 15.67 9.32
N GLY A 7 18.74 14.74 10.25
CA GLY A 7 19.91 13.87 10.32
C GLY A 7 19.67 12.53 9.61
N SER A 8 20.67 11.67 9.59
CA SER A 8 20.60 10.33 8.97
C SER A 8 19.42 9.49 9.49
N ARG A 9 19.08 9.61 10.79
CA ARG A 9 17.90 8.94 11.36
C ARG A 9 16.58 9.38 10.73
N ASP A 10 16.45 10.67 10.38
CA ASP A 10 15.26 11.18 9.70
C ASP A 10 15.24 10.76 8.25
N LEU A 11 16.39 10.83 7.58
CA LEU A 11 16.49 10.45 6.19
C LEU A 11 16.23 8.94 6.00
N ALA A 12 16.55 8.10 6.98
CA ALA A 12 16.17 6.69 6.94
C ALA A 12 14.63 6.48 6.98
N LYS A 13 13.91 7.32 7.75
CA LYS A 13 12.43 7.33 7.83
C LYS A 13 11.79 8.00 6.61
N TYR A 14 12.38 9.10 6.13
CA TYR A 14 11.85 10.00 5.11
C TYR A 14 12.82 10.19 3.91
N PRO A 15 13.28 9.10 3.26
CA PRO A 15 14.35 9.18 2.25
C PRO A 15 13.89 9.84 0.94
N PHE A 16 12.60 10.16 0.80
CA PHE A 16 12.07 10.92 -0.34
C PHE A 16 12.52 12.39 -0.33
N LEU A 17 12.89 12.93 0.84
CA LEU A 17 13.40 14.29 0.99
C LEU A 17 14.63 14.53 0.11
N THR A 18 14.84 15.78 -0.30
CA THR A 18 15.94 16.16 -1.19
C THR A 18 17.32 15.91 -0.58
N GLU A 19 17.40 15.96 0.75
CA GLU A 19 18.59 15.79 1.57
C GLU A 19 19.15 14.37 1.51
N ALA A 20 18.30 13.35 1.28
CA ALA A 20 18.78 12.00 1.05
C ALA A 20 19.69 11.91 -0.19
N GLY A 21 19.38 12.70 -1.24
CA GLY A 21 20.23 12.79 -2.43
C GLY A 21 21.55 13.53 -2.17
N LYS A 22 21.56 14.51 -1.26
CA LYS A 22 22.80 15.19 -0.82
C LYS A 22 23.67 14.25 0.01
N TYR A 23 23.03 13.53 0.94
CA TYR A 23 23.67 12.53 1.78
C TYR A 23 24.43 11.46 0.98
N LEU A 24 23.87 11.01 -0.16
CA LEU A 24 24.57 10.07 -1.05
C LEU A 24 25.86 10.66 -1.65
N LYS A 25 25.85 11.95 -2.00
CA LYS A 25 27.05 12.65 -2.53
C LYS A 25 28.12 12.80 -1.46
N ASP A 26 27.72 13.09 -0.22
CA ASP A 26 28.64 13.28 0.91
C ASP A 26 29.32 11.95 1.32
N LEU A 27 28.66 10.82 1.06
CA LEU A 27 29.22 9.48 1.27
C LEU A 27 30.09 8.97 0.09
N ASP A 28 30.33 9.80 -0.93
CA ASP A 28 31.08 9.48 -2.15
C ASP A 28 30.58 8.22 -2.90
N TYR A 29 29.29 7.88 -2.76
CA TYR A 29 28.70 6.81 -3.55
C TYR A 29 28.46 7.31 -4.98
N SER A 30 29.42 7.07 -5.85
CA SER A 30 29.20 7.10 -7.30
C SER A 30 28.29 5.93 -7.71
N LEU A 31 27.38 6.18 -8.67
CA LEU A 31 26.61 5.10 -9.30
C LEU A 31 27.54 4.05 -9.91
N ASP A 32 28.70 4.45 -10.42
CA ASP A 32 29.60 3.51 -11.11
C ASP A 32 30.32 2.55 -10.14
N GLU A 33 30.24 2.80 -8.83
CA GLU A 33 30.97 2.02 -7.84
C GLU A 33 30.15 0.94 -7.13
N PHE A 34 28.97 0.55 -7.62
CA PHE A 34 28.15 -0.51 -7.01
C PHE A 34 28.71 -1.94 -7.20
N GLU A 35 30.00 -2.13 -6.94
CA GLU A 35 30.74 -3.39 -6.91
C GLU A 35 31.21 -3.70 -5.47
N GLY A 36 30.94 -4.92 -4.98
CA GLY A 36 31.38 -5.40 -3.67
C GLY A 36 30.27 -5.90 -2.71
N PRO A 37 30.61 -6.63 -1.63
CA PRO A 37 29.63 -7.33 -0.77
C PRO A 37 28.69 -6.42 0.02
N SER A 38 29.18 -5.29 0.56
CA SER A 38 28.36 -4.30 1.26
C SER A 38 27.34 -3.65 0.34
N LYS A 39 27.75 -3.33 -0.89
CA LYS A 39 26.91 -2.72 -1.92
C LYS A 39 25.87 -3.71 -2.46
N LYS A 40 26.21 -5.01 -2.55
CA LYS A 40 25.25 -6.08 -2.86
C LYS A 40 24.09 -6.14 -1.85
N ARG A 41 24.38 -6.02 -0.55
CA ARG A 41 23.35 -5.99 0.51
C ARG A 41 22.38 -4.82 0.31
N ILE A 42 22.88 -3.64 -0.04
CA ILE A 42 22.05 -2.44 -0.28
C ILE A 42 21.11 -2.67 -1.48
N ILE A 43 21.61 -3.27 -2.57
CA ILE A 43 20.81 -3.58 -3.76
C ILE A 43 19.76 -4.65 -3.45
N GLU A 44 20.12 -5.70 -2.70
CA GLU A 44 19.19 -6.73 -2.27
C GLU A 44 18.07 -6.15 -1.41
N ARG A 45 18.41 -5.26 -0.47
CA ARG A 45 17.44 -4.53 0.33
C ARG A 45 16.52 -3.64 -0.53
N ALA A 46 17.07 -2.96 -1.53
CA ALA A 46 16.27 -2.18 -2.48
C ALA A 46 15.26 -3.07 -3.22
N CYS A 47 15.69 -4.25 -3.67
CA CYS A 47 14.81 -5.24 -4.31
C CYS A 47 13.72 -5.75 -3.36
N GLU A 48 14.05 -6.03 -2.10
CA GLU A 48 13.11 -6.47 -1.08
C GLU A 48 12.02 -5.41 -0.82
N ARG A 49 12.42 -4.13 -0.71
CA ARG A 49 11.49 -3.00 -0.59
C ARG A 49 10.51 -2.93 -1.75
N ILE A 50 11.01 -3.09 -2.98
CA ILE A 50 10.19 -3.10 -4.19
C ILE A 50 9.18 -4.25 -4.16
N LEU A 51 9.64 -5.48 -3.92
CA LEU A 51 8.78 -6.66 -3.90
C LEU A 51 7.72 -6.57 -2.79
N THR A 52 8.11 -6.13 -1.60
CA THR A 52 7.20 -5.88 -0.47
C THR A 52 6.08 -4.91 -0.86
N ALA A 53 6.42 -3.80 -1.51
CA ALA A 53 5.42 -2.83 -1.96
C ALA A 53 4.54 -3.38 -3.09
N ILE A 54 5.10 -4.20 -4.00
CA ILE A 54 4.33 -4.84 -5.08
C ILE A 54 3.29 -5.84 -4.54
N ASP A 55 3.60 -6.51 -3.44
CA ASP A 55 2.69 -7.38 -2.69
C ASP A 55 1.60 -6.60 -1.94
N GLY A 56 1.80 -5.30 -1.73
CA GLY A 56 0.89 -4.41 -1.00
C GLY A 56 1.20 -4.32 0.50
N ASN A 57 2.34 -4.87 0.92
CA ASN A 57 2.84 -4.79 2.28
C ASN A 57 3.65 -3.51 2.50
N VAL A 58 3.88 -3.15 3.77
CA VAL A 58 4.71 -2.01 4.16
C VAL A 58 6.03 -2.53 4.69
N PHE A 59 7.13 -1.95 4.19
CA PHE A 59 8.47 -2.30 4.65
C PHE A 59 8.79 -1.57 5.95
N LYS A 60 8.68 -2.25 7.09
CA LYS A 60 8.65 -1.60 8.43
C LYS A 60 10.00 -1.54 9.14
N GLN A 61 10.90 -2.47 8.86
CA GLN A 61 12.14 -2.63 9.61
C GLN A 61 13.18 -1.65 9.11
N LEU A 62 13.76 -0.86 10.03
CA LEU A 62 14.96 -0.07 9.77
C LEU A 62 16.18 -0.97 10.01
N ASP A 63 17.07 -1.02 9.04
CA ASP A 63 18.43 -1.54 9.19
C ASP A 63 19.37 -0.42 9.61
N ASP A 64 20.67 -0.51 9.27
CA ASP A 64 21.58 0.62 9.35
C ASP A 64 21.09 1.81 8.50
N LEU A 65 21.31 3.02 9.03
CA LEU A 65 20.73 4.25 8.50
C LEU A 65 21.16 4.51 7.05
N ASP A 66 22.44 4.29 6.76
CA ASP A 66 23.04 4.51 5.45
C ASP A 66 22.40 3.55 4.43
N THR A 67 22.30 2.27 4.76
CA THR A 67 21.62 1.28 3.93
C THR A 67 20.14 1.61 3.72
N GLU A 68 19.42 2.12 4.72
CA GLU A 68 18.03 2.57 4.54
C GLU A 68 17.89 3.73 3.56
N ILE A 69 18.78 4.71 3.65
CA ILE A 69 18.76 5.89 2.78
C ILE A 69 19.15 5.49 1.35
N VAL A 70 20.27 4.77 1.20
CA VAL A 70 20.83 4.40 -0.11
C VAL A 70 19.93 3.38 -0.81
N SER A 71 19.40 2.38 -0.09
CA SER A 71 18.49 1.38 -0.68
C SER A 71 17.20 1.99 -1.23
N PHE A 72 16.70 3.09 -0.64
CA PHE A 72 15.57 3.83 -1.20
C PHE A 72 15.93 4.44 -2.56
N LEU A 73 17.08 5.13 -2.64
CA LEU A 73 17.52 5.79 -3.87
C LEU A 73 17.77 4.77 -4.98
N ILE A 74 18.40 3.64 -4.65
CA ILE A 74 18.60 2.52 -5.58
C ILE A 74 17.28 1.92 -6.01
N ALA A 75 16.30 1.80 -5.12
CA ALA A 75 14.98 1.32 -5.47
C ALA A 75 14.27 2.27 -6.46
N LEU A 76 14.40 3.59 -6.32
CA LEU A 76 13.87 4.55 -7.31
C LEU A 76 14.47 4.30 -8.71
N ILE A 77 15.78 4.09 -8.78
CA ILE A 77 16.51 3.82 -10.03
C ILE A 77 16.03 2.52 -10.66
N ILE A 78 15.94 1.43 -9.88
CA ILE A 78 15.47 0.13 -10.36
C ILE A 78 14.03 0.23 -10.86
N VAL A 79 13.13 0.88 -10.09
CA VAL A 79 11.72 1.03 -10.46
C VAL A 79 11.55 1.89 -11.72
N HIS A 80 12.35 2.94 -11.87
CA HIS A 80 12.42 3.73 -13.11
C HIS A 80 12.87 2.85 -14.29
N ALA A 81 13.98 2.13 -14.13
CA ALA A 81 14.55 1.27 -15.17
C ALA A 81 13.64 0.09 -15.59
N LEU A 82 12.79 -0.40 -14.69
CA LEU A 82 11.77 -1.39 -15.03
C LEU A 82 10.77 -0.85 -16.07
N GLY A 83 10.43 0.45 -16.00
CA GLY A 83 9.50 1.10 -16.94
C GLY A 83 8.04 0.65 -16.82
N ILE A 84 7.68 -0.05 -15.73
CA ILE A 84 6.34 -0.62 -15.54
C ILE A 84 5.52 0.30 -14.63
N ARG A 85 4.56 1.04 -15.21
CA ARG A 85 3.74 2.05 -14.50
C ARG A 85 3.06 1.53 -13.23
N SER A 86 2.57 0.29 -13.24
CA SER A 86 1.90 -0.31 -12.08
C SER A 86 2.87 -0.54 -10.91
N VAL A 87 4.12 -0.88 -11.19
CA VAL A 87 5.17 -1.02 -10.18
C VAL A 87 5.50 0.33 -9.57
N SER A 88 5.72 1.36 -10.40
CA SER A 88 6.01 2.71 -9.93
C SER A 88 4.93 3.24 -8.99
N ARG A 89 3.65 3.01 -9.32
CA ARG A 89 2.51 3.38 -8.45
C ARG A 89 2.52 2.60 -7.13
N LYS A 90 2.66 1.28 -7.19
CA LYS A 90 2.65 0.41 -5.98
C LYS A 90 3.83 0.72 -5.06
N TYR A 91 5.02 0.87 -5.63
CA TYR A 91 6.22 1.22 -4.87
C TYR A 91 6.06 2.57 -4.17
N SER A 92 5.62 3.60 -4.91
CA SER A 92 5.40 4.93 -4.34
C SER A 92 4.36 4.94 -3.21
N LEU A 93 3.27 4.16 -3.34
CA LEU A 93 2.28 4.00 -2.28
C LEU A 93 2.84 3.23 -1.07
N GLY A 94 3.64 2.19 -1.30
CA GLY A 94 4.29 1.43 -0.24
C GLY A 94 5.22 2.29 0.61
N GLU A 95 6.04 3.12 -0.03
CA GLU A 95 6.92 4.07 0.66
C GLU A 95 6.14 5.20 1.34
N ALA A 96 5.04 5.69 0.75
CA ALA A 96 4.17 6.67 1.40
C ALA A 96 3.51 6.11 2.67
N ARG A 97 3.07 4.84 2.66
CA ARG A 97 2.55 4.15 3.84
C ARG A 97 3.62 3.91 4.91
N ARG A 98 4.87 3.64 4.48
CA ARG A 98 6.02 3.54 5.39
C ARG A 98 6.29 4.89 6.07
N ALA A 99 6.29 5.97 5.30
CA ALA A 99 6.42 7.32 5.83
C ALA A 99 5.27 7.69 6.78
N GLU A 100 4.03 7.34 6.43
CA GLU A 100 2.84 7.52 7.26
C GLU A 100 3.05 6.91 8.65
N MET A 101 3.45 5.64 8.72
CA MET A 101 3.74 4.95 9.99
C MET A 101 4.78 5.68 10.86
N PHE A 102 5.84 6.22 10.27
CA PHE A 102 6.86 6.96 11.02
C PHE A 102 6.37 8.34 11.44
N LEU A 103 5.65 9.05 10.57
CA LEU A 103 5.10 10.37 10.87
C LEU A 103 4.06 10.31 11.99
N GLU A 104 3.17 9.32 11.99
CA GLU A 104 2.19 9.11 13.06
C GLU A 104 2.87 9.01 14.42
N ARG A 105 3.94 8.21 14.49
CA ARG A 105 4.72 8.02 15.72
C ARG A 105 5.48 9.28 16.11
N ASP A 106 6.15 9.91 15.15
CA ASP A 106 7.01 11.07 15.43
C ASP A 106 6.17 12.28 15.85
N LEU A 107 5.02 12.52 15.24
CA LEU A 107 4.11 13.60 15.63
C LEU A 107 3.41 13.38 16.98
N LYS A 108 3.38 12.14 17.49
CA LYS A 108 2.81 11.79 18.80
C LYS A 108 3.83 11.85 19.95
N HIS A 109 5.09 11.51 19.68
CA HIS A 109 6.04 11.15 20.73
C HIS A 109 7.35 11.95 20.73
N GLU A 110 7.64 12.70 19.68
CA GLU A 110 8.83 13.56 19.65
C GLU A 110 8.59 14.88 20.41
N SER A 111 9.68 15.61 20.71
CA SER A 111 9.58 16.93 21.34
C SER A 111 8.87 17.95 20.45
N ASP A 112 8.30 19.00 21.04
CA ASP A 112 7.63 20.08 20.30
C ASP A 112 8.53 20.71 19.22
N GLU A 113 9.81 20.93 19.52
CA GLU A 113 10.77 21.48 18.57
C GLU A 113 10.97 20.54 17.37
N ARG A 114 11.08 19.23 17.64
CA ARG A 114 11.26 18.21 16.63
C ARG A 114 10.00 18.04 15.77
N MET A 115 8.83 17.96 16.40
CA MET A 115 7.55 17.93 15.71
C MET A 115 7.38 19.14 14.79
N ARG A 116 7.71 20.36 15.24
CA ARG A 116 7.67 21.57 14.40
C ARG A 116 8.63 21.50 13.21
N SER A 117 9.83 20.95 13.40
CA SER A 117 10.77 20.71 12.30
C SER A 117 10.19 19.73 11.27
N ILE A 118 9.53 18.66 11.71
CA ILE A 118 8.84 17.70 10.82
C ILE A 118 7.69 18.36 10.04
N LEU A 119 6.82 19.10 10.73
CA LEU A 119 5.72 19.83 10.10
C LEU A 119 6.24 20.83 9.06
N THR A 120 7.29 21.58 9.40
CA THR A 120 7.90 22.53 8.47
C THR A 120 8.48 21.80 7.27
N ARG A 121 9.27 20.76 7.48
CA ARG A 121 10.04 20.15 6.40
C ARG A 121 9.21 19.31 5.44
N ILE A 122 8.18 18.64 5.95
CA ILE A 122 7.35 17.74 5.13
C ILE A 122 6.07 18.44 4.69
N PHE A 123 5.32 19.05 5.60
CA PHE A 123 4.01 19.61 5.25
C PHE A 123 4.16 20.96 4.55
N LYS A 124 4.98 21.86 5.10
CA LYS A 124 5.15 23.20 4.53
C LYS A 124 6.08 23.20 3.31
N ASP A 125 7.31 22.73 3.46
CA ASP A 125 8.30 22.86 2.39
C ASP A 125 7.97 22.01 1.15
N LEU A 126 7.44 20.79 1.32
CA LEU A 126 7.10 19.94 0.17
C LEU A 126 5.70 20.19 -0.39
N PHE A 127 4.71 20.46 0.48
CA PHE A 127 3.31 20.47 0.09
C PHE A 127 2.60 21.81 0.30
N SER A 128 3.32 22.83 0.79
CA SER A 128 2.79 24.17 1.08
C SER A 128 1.60 24.15 2.06
N ILE A 129 1.63 23.24 3.03
CA ILE A 129 0.61 23.09 4.05
C ILE A 129 1.12 23.65 5.37
N ASP A 130 0.55 24.77 5.82
CA ASP A 130 0.81 25.32 7.14
C ASP A 130 -0.05 24.61 8.19
N ILE A 131 0.62 23.86 9.08
CA ILE A 131 -0.01 23.16 10.20
C ILE A 131 0.62 23.64 11.51
N THR A 132 -0.23 23.86 12.51
CA THR A 132 0.18 24.15 13.88
C THR A 132 -0.55 23.22 14.83
N GLN A 133 0.07 22.88 15.96
CA GLN A 133 -0.57 22.11 17.02
C GLN A 133 -1.26 23.03 18.05
N GLU A 134 -2.45 22.67 18.49
CA GLU A 134 -3.23 23.30 19.54
C GLU A 134 -3.96 22.20 20.33
N ASN A 135 -3.76 22.12 21.65
CA ASN A 135 -4.40 21.13 22.53
C ASN A 135 -4.26 19.67 22.02
N ASN A 136 -3.05 19.25 21.66
CA ASN A 136 -2.75 17.91 21.09
C ASN A 136 -3.50 17.57 19.79
N LYS A 137 -4.05 18.57 19.10
CA LYS A 137 -4.65 18.45 17.77
C LYS A 137 -3.91 19.35 16.78
N PHE A 138 -3.89 18.95 15.52
CA PHE A 138 -3.31 19.68 14.42
C PHE A 138 -4.39 20.47 13.69
N LYS A 139 -4.11 21.75 13.44
CA LYS A 139 -5.01 22.67 12.76
C LYS A 139 -4.76 22.62 11.27
N PHE A 140 -5.79 22.27 10.52
CA PHE A 140 -5.77 22.22 9.06
C PHE A 140 -6.76 23.25 8.53
N LYS A 141 -6.34 24.13 7.59
CA LYS A 141 -7.29 25.07 6.98
C LYS A 141 -8.43 24.28 6.31
N VAL A 142 -9.68 24.70 6.47
CA VAL A 142 -10.84 23.99 5.89
C VAL A 142 -10.69 23.79 4.38
N SER A 143 -10.17 24.79 3.66
CA SER A 143 -9.91 24.68 2.22
C SER A 143 -8.92 23.56 1.87
N GLU A 144 -7.82 23.49 2.62
CA GLU A 144 -6.79 22.47 2.44
C GLU A 144 -7.30 21.08 2.84
N TYR A 145 -8.13 21.00 3.88
CA TYR A 145 -8.77 19.76 4.32
C TYR A 145 -9.69 19.23 3.23
N LEU A 146 -10.63 20.06 2.76
CA LEU A 146 -11.62 19.67 1.77
C LEU A 146 -10.96 19.18 0.49
N LYS A 147 -9.95 19.89 -0.01
CA LYS A 147 -9.19 19.51 -1.21
C LYS A 147 -8.69 18.05 -1.16
N ARG A 148 -8.30 17.58 0.02
CA ARG A 148 -7.74 16.24 0.24
C ARG A 148 -8.81 15.22 0.62
N ALA A 149 -9.70 15.59 1.53
CA ALA A 149 -10.77 14.74 2.03
C ALA A 149 -11.76 14.31 0.93
N THR A 150 -11.86 15.02 -0.20
CA THR A 150 -12.77 14.63 -1.31
C THR A 150 -12.55 13.21 -1.84
N TYR A 151 -11.31 12.70 -1.74
CA TYR A 151 -10.95 11.37 -2.24
C TYR A 151 -11.21 10.25 -1.22
N PHE A 152 -11.77 10.59 -0.05
CA PHE A 152 -12.06 9.65 1.02
C PHE A 152 -13.57 9.44 1.13
N HIS A 153 -14.01 8.20 0.92
CA HIS A 153 -15.44 7.86 0.91
C HIS A 153 -16.02 7.55 2.30
N ASP A 154 -15.17 7.27 3.29
CA ASP A 154 -15.61 6.98 4.66
C ASP A 154 -16.22 8.25 5.30
N GLU A 155 -17.36 8.08 5.98
CA GLU A 155 -18.11 9.15 6.64
C GLU A 155 -17.25 9.96 7.61
N HIS A 156 -16.25 9.36 8.26
CA HIS A 156 -15.30 10.05 9.14
C HIS A 156 -14.59 11.23 8.45
N TRP A 157 -14.41 11.18 7.12
CA TRP A 157 -13.77 12.26 6.35
C TRP A 157 -14.72 13.36 5.87
N LYS A 158 -16.02 13.20 6.08
CA LYS A 158 -16.98 14.26 5.75
C LYS A 158 -16.82 15.42 6.71
N LEU A 159 -16.75 16.66 6.21
CA LEU A 159 -16.53 17.86 7.04
C LEU A 159 -17.59 18.00 8.16
N VAL A 160 -18.82 17.58 7.90
CA VAL A 160 -19.92 17.59 8.90
C VAL A 160 -19.62 16.72 10.12
N ASN A 161 -18.72 15.75 10.00
CA ASN A 161 -18.29 14.84 11.07
C ASN A 161 -16.94 15.27 11.69
N ARG A 162 -16.49 16.50 11.44
CA ARG A 162 -15.21 17.03 11.95
C ARG A 162 -15.41 18.21 12.89
N ILE A 163 -14.47 18.39 13.82
CA ILE A 163 -14.41 19.58 14.66
C ILE A 163 -13.86 20.73 13.82
N VAL A 164 -14.70 21.74 13.60
CA VAL A 164 -14.35 22.95 12.86
C VAL A 164 -14.47 24.16 13.78
N ASN A 165 -13.41 24.96 13.86
CA ASN A 165 -13.41 26.21 14.62
C ASN A 165 -12.55 27.26 13.91
N ARG A 166 -13.08 28.49 13.78
CA ARG A 166 -12.39 29.65 13.17
C ARG A 166 -11.72 29.36 11.81
N GLY A 167 -12.36 28.56 10.95
CA GLY A 167 -11.84 28.22 9.62
C GLY A 167 -10.81 27.09 9.59
N PHE A 168 -10.63 26.37 10.70
CA PHE A 168 -9.73 25.22 10.80
C PHE A 168 -10.46 23.94 11.21
N VAL A 169 -10.06 22.83 10.61
CA VAL A 169 -10.39 21.47 11.01
C VAL A 169 -9.32 20.98 11.99
N TYR A 170 -9.75 20.35 13.08
CA TYR A 170 -8.86 19.83 14.12
C TYR A 170 -8.71 18.32 13.99
N LEU A 171 -7.49 17.85 13.77
CA LEU A 171 -7.16 16.45 13.47
C LEU A 171 -6.16 15.90 14.49
N ASP A 172 -6.15 14.60 14.74
CA ASP A 172 -5.00 13.95 15.40
C ASP A 172 -3.86 13.68 14.42
N SER A 173 -2.75 13.12 14.91
CA SER A 173 -1.60 12.77 14.08
C SER A 173 -1.98 11.81 12.95
N ASP A 174 -2.86 10.85 13.21
CA ASP A 174 -3.18 9.77 12.28
C ASP A 174 -3.95 10.31 11.10
N ASP A 175 -5.01 11.09 11.39
CA ASP A 175 -5.76 11.78 10.37
C ASP A 175 -4.91 12.82 9.60
N THR A 176 -4.05 13.56 10.31
CA THR A 176 -3.19 14.59 9.69
C THR A 176 -2.23 13.99 8.67
N VAL A 177 -1.60 12.88 9.02
CA VAL A 177 -0.64 12.20 8.16
C VAL A 177 -1.34 11.47 7.03
N ARG A 178 -2.48 10.81 7.30
CA ARG A 178 -3.25 10.09 6.30
C ARG A 178 -3.72 11.01 5.16
N LEU A 179 -4.02 12.29 5.44
CA LEU A 179 -4.41 13.28 4.44
C LEU A 179 -3.34 13.57 3.40
N ILE A 180 -2.05 13.47 3.75
CA ILE A 180 -0.94 13.81 2.85
C ILE A 180 -0.28 12.57 2.22
N ARG A 181 -0.76 11.37 2.54
CA ARG A 181 -0.17 10.13 2.05
C ARG A 181 -0.18 10.05 0.53
N ASP A 182 -1.26 10.49 -0.09
CA ASP A 182 -1.42 10.41 -1.53
C ASP A 182 -0.51 11.45 -2.21
N GLU A 183 -0.26 12.61 -1.60
CA GLU A 183 0.74 13.58 -2.04
C GLU A 183 2.17 13.07 -1.90
N ILE A 184 2.53 12.41 -0.79
CA ILE A 184 3.84 11.75 -0.66
C ILE A 184 4.00 10.70 -1.76
N SER A 185 2.96 9.89 -2.00
CA SER A 185 2.97 8.88 -3.05
C SER A 185 3.17 9.50 -4.43
N LEU A 186 2.43 10.56 -4.75
CA LEU A 186 2.56 11.30 -6.01
C LEU A 186 3.94 11.95 -6.15
N TYR A 187 4.47 12.51 -5.07
CA TYR A 187 5.81 13.11 -5.06
C TYR A 187 6.91 12.09 -5.39
N ILE A 188 6.86 10.92 -4.76
CA ILE A 188 7.79 9.81 -5.06
C ILE A 188 7.59 9.32 -6.50
N TYR A 189 6.34 9.14 -6.92
CA TYR A 189 6.00 8.69 -8.28
C TYR A 189 6.54 9.66 -9.34
N ASP A 190 6.37 10.96 -9.15
CA ASP A 190 6.89 12.00 -10.02
C ASP A 190 8.42 11.98 -10.05
N LYS A 191 9.08 11.79 -8.90
CA LYS A 191 10.54 11.66 -8.81
C LYS A 191 11.05 10.47 -9.61
N ILE A 192 10.31 9.35 -9.62
CA ILE A 192 10.63 8.18 -10.44
C ILE A 192 10.46 8.53 -11.92
N ASN A 193 9.35 9.11 -12.35
CA ASN A 193 9.08 9.30 -13.78
C ASN A 193 9.87 10.45 -14.42
N LYS A 194 10.26 11.47 -13.65
CA LYS A 194 11.05 12.62 -14.12
C LYS A 194 12.56 12.37 -14.05
N MET A 195 12.98 11.22 -13.54
CA MET A 195 14.39 10.85 -13.47
C MET A 195 14.95 10.65 -14.88
N GLU A 196 16.14 11.17 -15.11
CA GLU A 196 16.93 10.89 -16.32
C GLU A 196 18.15 10.05 -15.94
N LEU A 197 18.28 8.88 -16.55
CA LEU A 197 19.42 7.99 -16.34
C LEU A 197 20.32 8.01 -17.57
N LYS A 198 21.60 8.34 -17.39
CA LYS A 198 22.60 8.27 -18.47
C LYS A 198 23.05 6.84 -18.73
N GLN A 199 23.52 6.15 -17.70
CA GLN A 199 23.92 4.74 -17.74
C GLN A 199 23.60 4.08 -16.40
N LEU A 200 23.29 2.78 -16.47
CA LEU A 200 23.06 1.95 -15.30
C LEU A 200 24.30 1.09 -15.03
N PRO A 201 24.76 0.98 -13.77
CA PRO A 201 25.79 0.02 -13.39
C PRO A 201 25.33 -1.40 -13.68
N GLU A 202 26.26 -2.27 -14.05
CA GLU A 202 25.94 -3.63 -14.50
C GLU A 202 25.26 -4.46 -13.41
N SER A 203 25.70 -4.30 -12.15
CA SER A 203 25.10 -4.96 -10.99
C SER A 203 23.61 -4.58 -10.80
N ILE A 204 23.24 -3.34 -11.13
CA ILE A 204 21.85 -2.88 -11.08
C ILE A 204 21.07 -3.41 -12.29
N LYS A 205 21.65 -3.42 -13.50
CA LYS A 205 20.99 -3.97 -14.69
C LYS A 205 20.59 -5.43 -14.50
N ILE A 206 21.52 -6.27 -14.01
CA ILE A 206 21.25 -7.68 -13.72
C ILE A 206 20.04 -7.82 -12.80
N LYS A 207 19.96 -6.99 -11.75
CA LYS A 207 18.84 -7.00 -10.80
C LYS A 207 17.55 -6.47 -11.38
N VAL A 208 17.61 -5.48 -12.27
CA VAL A 208 16.44 -5.00 -13.03
C VAL A 208 15.88 -6.15 -13.87
N ASP A 209 16.72 -6.93 -14.55
CA ASP A 209 16.26 -8.05 -15.38
C ASP A 209 15.71 -9.21 -14.56
N GLU A 210 16.37 -9.59 -13.46
CA GLU A 210 15.84 -10.56 -12.50
C GLU A 210 14.47 -10.13 -11.96
N LEU A 211 14.33 -8.86 -11.57
CA LEU A 211 13.08 -8.31 -11.08
C LEU A 211 12.04 -8.23 -12.19
N ARG A 212 12.41 -7.88 -13.42
CA ARG A 212 11.49 -7.85 -14.56
C ARG A 212 10.82 -9.20 -14.73
N GLY A 213 11.58 -10.30 -14.65
CA GLY A 213 11.02 -11.65 -14.66
C GLY A 213 10.04 -11.92 -13.51
N LYS A 214 10.38 -11.53 -12.28
CA LYS A 214 9.51 -11.69 -11.10
C LYS A 214 8.25 -10.82 -11.16
N VAL A 215 8.40 -9.57 -11.60
CA VAL A 215 7.34 -8.57 -11.69
C VAL A 215 6.40 -8.87 -12.83
N VAL A 216 6.90 -9.24 -14.02
CA VAL A 216 6.06 -9.68 -15.12
C VAL A 216 5.30 -10.91 -14.69
N LYS A 217 5.95 -11.90 -14.06
CA LYS A 217 5.23 -13.02 -13.44
C LYS A 217 4.22 -12.55 -12.42
N HIS A 218 4.48 -11.54 -11.59
CA HIS A 218 3.51 -11.04 -10.59
C HIS A 218 2.33 -10.25 -11.19
N VAL A 219 2.60 -9.43 -12.20
CA VAL A 219 1.62 -8.61 -12.92
C VAL A 219 0.81 -9.46 -13.88
N GLU A 220 1.42 -10.43 -14.55
CA GLU A 220 0.75 -11.47 -15.32
C GLU A 220 -0.01 -12.40 -14.39
N PHE A 221 0.57 -12.89 -13.29
CA PHE A 221 -0.15 -13.66 -12.26
C PHE A 221 -1.41 -12.88 -11.83
N ARG A 222 -1.30 -11.59 -11.49
CA ARG A 222 -2.46 -10.71 -11.21
C ARG A 222 -3.39 -10.41 -12.40
N ARG A 223 -2.90 -10.38 -13.65
CA ARG A 223 -3.74 -10.26 -14.86
C ARG A 223 -4.46 -11.58 -15.19
N TYR A 224 -3.84 -12.72 -14.92
CA TYR A 224 -4.41 -14.07 -14.97
C TYR A 224 -5.33 -14.36 -13.77
N PHE A 225 -5.36 -13.49 -12.75
CA PHE A 225 -6.41 -13.46 -11.71
C PHE A 225 -7.66 -12.67 -12.12
N VAL A 226 -7.73 -12.14 -13.34
CA VAL A 226 -9.03 -11.92 -13.97
C VAL A 226 -9.50 -13.28 -14.48
N THR A 227 -10.03 -14.09 -13.56
CA THR A 227 -10.75 -15.31 -13.91
C THR A 227 -11.89 -14.94 -14.86
N THR A 228 -11.84 -15.42 -16.11
CA THR A 228 -13.00 -15.38 -16.99
C THR A 228 -14.10 -16.35 -16.53
N LYS A 229 -13.81 -17.23 -15.56
CA LYS A 229 -14.73 -18.18 -14.95
C LYS A 229 -14.46 -18.34 -13.44
N TYR A 230 -15.43 -17.99 -12.61
CA TYR A 230 -15.39 -18.23 -11.16
C TYR A 230 -15.50 -19.73 -10.85
N PRO A 231 -14.91 -20.23 -9.74
CA PRO A 231 -15.19 -21.58 -9.28
C PRO A 231 -16.70 -21.74 -9.00
N PRO A 232 -17.27 -22.93 -9.20
CA PRO A 232 -18.70 -23.16 -9.03
C PRO A 232 -19.26 -22.70 -7.68
N CYS A 233 -18.50 -22.85 -6.59
CA CYS A 233 -18.88 -22.39 -5.26
C CYS A 233 -19.04 -20.86 -5.18
N VAL A 234 -18.15 -20.09 -5.81
CA VAL A 234 -18.25 -18.62 -5.85
C VAL A 234 -19.33 -18.19 -6.85
N HIS A 235 -19.42 -18.88 -7.98
CA HIS A 235 -20.43 -18.59 -9.00
C HIS A 235 -21.86 -18.74 -8.45
N HIS A 236 -22.13 -19.80 -7.69
CA HIS A 236 -23.43 -20.01 -7.07
C HIS A 236 -23.82 -18.88 -6.11
N ILE A 237 -22.86 -18.36 -5.33
CA ILE A 237 -23.13 -17.24 -4.40
C ILE A 237 -23.49 -15.97 -5.17
N LEU A 238 -22.78 -15.69 -6.27
CA LEU A 238 -23.11 -14.58 -7.16
C LEU A 238 -24.50 -14.73 -7.80
N GLN A 239 -24.91 -15.96 -8.13
CA GLN A 239 -26.26 -16.23 -8.63
C GLN A 239 -27.34 -15.97 -7.57
N LEU A 240 -27.14 -16.39 -6.31
CA LEU A 240 -28.06 -16.08 -5.21
C LEU A 240 -28.24 -14.56 -5.06
N LEU A 241 -27.13 -13.81 -5.05
CA LEU A 241 -27.16 -12.36 -4.96
C LEU A 241 -27.86 -11.71 -6.16
N SER A 242 -27.67 -12.24 -7.38
CA SER A 242 -28.36 -11.74 -8.58
C SER A 242 -29.87 -11.95 -8.55
N LYS A 243 -30.34 -12.93 -7.79
CA LYS A 243 -31.77 -13.21 -7.55
C LYS A 243 -32.33 -12.46 -6.33
N ALA A 244 -31.54 -11.57 -5.73
CA ALA A 244 -31.87 -10.91 -4.47
C ALA A 244 -32.19 -11.91 -3.33
N GLU A 245 -31.45 -13.02 -3.27
CA GLU A 245 -31.50 -13.96 -2.16
C GLU A 245 -30.35 -13.68 -1.17
N ASN A 246 -30.52 -14.05 0.10
CA ASN A 246 -29.50 -13.87 1.13
C ASN A 246 -28.58 -15.10 1.21
N PRO A 247 -27.28 -14.98 0.88
CA PRO A 247 -26.35 -16.08 1.08
C PRO A 247 -26.13 -16.34 2.58
N PRO A 248 -25.91 -17.60 3.00
CA PRO A 248 -25.57 -17.91 4.39
C PRO A 248 -24.26 -17.22 4.80
N HIS A 249 -24.05 -17.02 6.10
CA HIS A 249 -22.88 -16.30 6.61
C HIS A 249 -21.54 -16.88 6.12
N SER A 250 -21.42 -18.21 6.08
CA SER A 250 -20.24 -18.91 5.54
C SER A 250 -20.02 -18.66 4.05
N ALA A 251 -21.09 -18.52 3.26
CA ALA A 251 -21.02 -18.15 1.85
C ALA A 251 -20.54 -16.70 1.67
N ARG A 252 -21.08 -15.77 2.46
CA ARG A 252 -20.64 -14.36 2.43
C ARG A 252 -19.16 -14.24 2.76
N PHE A 253 -18.69 -15.00 3.76
CA PHE A 253 -17.28 -15.10 4.11
C PHE A 253 -16.42 -15.67 2.96
N LEU A 254 -16.85 -16.77 2.35
CA LEU A 254 -16.17 -17.35 1.18
C LEU A 254 -16.07 -16.35 0.03
N LEU A 255 -17.16 -15.68 -0.34
CA LEU A 255 -17.17 -14.71 -1.42
C LEU A 255 -16.23 -13.53 -1.13
N ALA A 256 -16.32 -12.93 0.06
CA ALA A 256 -15.49 -11.79 0.43
C ALA A 256 -14.00 -12.16 0.46
N THR A 257 -13.63 -13.28 1.11
CA THR A 257 -12.23 -13.72 1.20
C THR A 257 -11.67 -14.17 -0.15
N TYR A 258 -12.48 -14.77 -1.02
CA TYR A 258 -12.09 -15.11 -2.39
C TYR A 258 -11.85 -13.84 -3.24
N MET A 259 -12.79 -12.89 -3.22
CA MET A 259 -12.69 -11.63 -3.96
C MET A 259 -11.48 -10.80 -3.50
N LEU A 260 -11.23 -10.73 -2.20
CA LEU A 260 -10.01 -10.13 -1.64
C LEU A 260 -8.74 -10.81 -2.14
N SER A 261 -8.76 -12.14 -2.24
CA SER A 261 -7.61 -12.95 -2.67
C SER A 261 -7.30 -12.77 -4.16
N ILE A 262 -8.31 -12.55 -5.01
CA ILE A 262 -8.11 -12.23 -6.44
C ILE A 262 -7.85 -10.73 -6.69
N GLY A 263 -7.81 -9.91 -5.63
CA GLY A 263 -7.36 -8.52 -5.68
C GLY A 263 -8.45 -7.47 -5.89
N LYS A 264 -9.73 -7.81 -5.65
CA LYS A 264 -10.82 -6.83 -5.63
C LYS A 264 -10.70 -5.89 -4.43
N SER A 265 -11.07 -4.63 -4.62
CA SER A 265 -11.14 -3.62 -3.56
C SER A 265 -12.30 -3.87 -2.61
N THR A 266 -12.24 -3.30 -1.40
CA THR A 266 -13.33 -3.38 -0.42
C THR A 266 -14.63 -2.79 -0.97
N ASP A 267 -14.54 -1.72 -1.78
CA ASP A 267 -15.70 -1.10 -2.43
C ASP A 267 -16.34 -2.02 -3.48
N GLU A 268 -15.53 -2.61 -4.37
CA GLU A 268 -16.03 -3.59 -5.34
C GLU A 268 -16.70 -4.79 -4.66
N ILE A 269 -16.21 -5.20 -3.50
CA ILE A 269 -16.78 -6.31 -2.73
C ILE A 269 -18.09 -5.90 -2.05
N CYS A 270 -18.16 -4.70 -1.48
CA CYS A 270 -19.39 -4.19 -0.87
C CYS A 270 -20.52 -4.08 -1.90
N ALA A 271 -20.20 -3.63 -3.11
CA ALA A 271 -21.16 -3.51 -4.21
C ALA A 271 -21.80 -4.85 -4.61
N LEU A 272 -21.10 -5.99 -4.43
CA LEU A 272 -21.67 -7.31 -4.71
C LEU A 272 -22.83 -7.67 -3.79
N PHE A 273 -22.87 -7.11 -2.58
CA PHE A 273 -23.87 -7.44 -1.57
C PHE A 273 -25.06 -6.48 -1.57
N GLU A 274 -25.04 -5.39 -2.35
CA GLU A 274 -26.12 -4.38 -2.39
C GLU A 274 -27.48 -4.96 -2.78
N THR A 275 -27.48 -6.06 -3.54
CA THR A 275 -28.70 -6.73 -3.99
C THR A 275 -29.29 -7.69 -2.93
N ALA A 276 -28.61 -7.92 -1.81
CA ALA A 276 -29.08 -8.78 -0.75
C ALA A 276 -30.21 -8.09 0.07
N PRO A 277 -31.34 -8.75 0.34
CA PRO A 277 -32.46 -8.15 1.09
C PRO A 277 -32.11 -7.62 2.49
N ASP A 278 -31.10 -8.19 3.15
CA ASP A 278 -30.63 -7.77 4.48
C ASP A 278 -29.42 -6.81 4.43
N TYR A 279 -29.11 -6.28 3.25
CA TYR A 279 -27.93 -5.44 3.04
C TYR A 279 -27.96 -4.19 3.91
N ASN A 280 -26.84 -3.95 4.59
CA ASN A 280 -26.58 -2.72 5.30
C ASN A 280 -25.15 -2.29 5.01
N GLU A 281 -25.00 -1.20 4.26
CA GLU A 281 -23.70 -0.72 3.79
C GLU A 281 -22.66 -0.60 4.90
N ARG A 282 -23.04 -0.01 6.05
CA ARG A 282 -22.12 0.19 7.19
C ARG A 282 -21.66 -1.15 7.76
N VAL A 283 -22.57 -2.10 7.94
CA VAL A 283 -22.26 -3.43 8.50
C VAL A 283 -21.41 -4.24 7.52
N THR A 284 -21.81 -4.29 6.24
CA THR A 284 -21.08 -5.03 5.20
C THR A 284 -19.68 -4.47 5.00
N ARG A 285 -19.54 -3.14 4.93
CA ARG A 285 -18.22 -2.48 4.81
C ARG A 285 -17.32 -2.80 5.99
N TYR A 286 -17.85 -2.71 7.21
CA TYR A 286 -17.10 -3.07 8.40
C TYR A 286 -16.62 -4.54 8.37
N GLN A 287 -17.49 -5.47 7.97
CA GLN A 287 -17.13 -6.88 7.86
C GLN A 287 -16.06 -7.12 6.79
N VAL A 288 -16.19 -6.52 5.61
CA VAL A 288 -15.23 -6.66 4.51
C VAL A 288 -13.86 -6.06 4.89
N GLU A 289 -13.85 -4.89 5.52
CA GLU A 289 -12.62 -4.26 6.02
C GLU A 289 -11.95 -5.10 7.12
N HIS A 290 -12.73 -5.70 8.01
CA HIS A 290 -12.21 -6.64 9.02
C HIS A 290 -11.55 -7.85 8.35
N LEU A 291 -12.22 -8.46 7.36
CA LEU A 291 -11.64 -9.58 6.60
C LEU A 291 -10.37 -9.18 5.84
N ALA A 292 -10.29 -7.95 5.35
CA ALA A 292 -9.12 -7.40 4.69
C ALA A 292 -7.96 -7.08 5.64
N GLY A 293 -8.16 -7.18 6.96
CA GLY A 293 -7.16 -6.82 7.98
C GLY A 293 -7.04 -5.32 8.22
N MET A 294 -8.04 -4.53 7.82
CA MET A 294 -8.09 -3.07 7.97
C MET A 294 -8.69 -2.62 9.31
N LYS A 295 -9.38 -3.51 10.03
CA LYS A 295 -10.00 -3.29 11.35
C LYS A 295 -9.63 -4.43 12.31
N GLY A 296 -9.79 -4.23 13.62
CA GLY A 296 -9.58 -5.28 14.64
C GLY A 296 -8.10 -5.69 14.81
N SER A 297 -7.84 -7.01 14.91
CA SER A 297 -6.51 -7.61 15.15
C SER A 297 -5.51 -7.41 13.99
N ARG A 298 -5.92 -6.75 12.91
CA ARG A 298 -5.18 -6.59 11.64
C ARG A 298 -4.82 -7.91 10.95
N THR A 299 -5.49 -9.01 11.32
CA THR A 299 -5.32 -10.31 10.66
C THR A 299 -6.07 -10.29 9.31
N LYS A 300 -5.35 -10.53 8.22
CA LYS A 300 -5.97 -10.70 6.91
C LYS A 300 -6.51 -12.13 6.78
N TYR A 301 -7.81 -12.25 6.59
CA TYR A 301 -8.46 -13.55 6.39
C TYR A 301 -8.19 -14.07 4.98
N VAL A 302 -8.04 -15.38 4.87
CA VAL A 302 -7.72 -16.08 3.62
C VAL A 302 -8.92 -16.89 3.12
N CYS A 303 -8.98 -17.08 1.80
CA CYS A 303 -10.01 -17.93 1.19
C CYS A 303 -9.96 -19.35 1.79
N PRO A 304 -11.07 -19.89 2.31
CA PRO A 304 -11.10 -21.21 2.93
C PRO A 304 -10.73 -22.33 1.94
N SER A 305 -10.22 -23.45 2.46
CA SER A 305 -9.90 -24.64 1.65
C SER A 305 -11.17 -25.27 1.05
N CYS A 306 -11.02 -26.08 -0.01
CA CYS A 306 -12.15 -26.80 -0.59
C CYS A 306 -12.83 -27.73 0.44
N GLU A 307 -12.06 -28.30 1.35
CA GLU A 307 -12.58 -29.10 2.48
C GLU A 307 -13.48 -28.26 3.39
N LYS A 308 -13.02 -27.08 3.81
CA LYS A 308 -13.80 -26.16 4.64
C LYS A 308 -15.05 -25.64 3.92
N VAL A 309 -14.93 -25.32 2.62
CA VAL A 309 -16.06 -24.93 1.78
C VAL A 309 -17.10 -26.06 1.68
N THR A 310 -16.64 -27.31 1.67
CA THR A 310 -17.52 -28.50 1.69
C THR A 310 -18.20 -28.67 3.04
N SER A 311 -17.45 -28.57 4.16
CA SER A 311 -18.04 -28.67 5.50
C SER A 311 -19.07 -27.58 5.80
N ASP A 312 -18.89 -26.41 5.18
CA ASP A 312 -19.80 -25.27 5.33
C ASP A 312 -20.98 -25.31 4.33
N ASN A 313 -21.16 -26.43 3.61
CA ASN A 313 -22.21 -26.67 2.61
C ASN A 313 -22.24 -25.65 1.45
N ASN A 314 -21.08 -25.10 1.08
CA ASN A 314 -20.94 -24.11 0.01
C ASN A 314 -20.24 -24.68 -1.25
N CYS A 315 -19.98 -25.99 -1.31
CA CYS A 315 -19.24 -26.63 -2.39
C CYS A 315 -20.18 -27.15 -3.49
N TYR A 316 -20.12 -26.52 -4.67
CA TYR A 316 -20.89 -26.91 -5.86
C TYR A 316 -19.99 -27.60 -6.89
N ARG A 317 -19.23 -28.61 -6.45
CA ARG A 317 -18.14 -29.25 -7.21
C ARG A 317 -18.59 -29.69 -8.62
N THR A 318 -17.75 -29.40 -9.62
CA THR A 318 -17.82 -29.92 -11.01
C THR A 318 -16.55 -30.72 -11.32
N GLU A 319 -16.49 -31.42 -12.46
CA GLU A 319 -15.28 -32.14 -12.91
C GLU A 319 -14.05 -31.22 -12.99
N GLU A 320 -14.23 -29.95 -13.36
CA GLU A 320 -13.15 -28.94 -13.37
C GLU A 320 -12.53 -28.64 -11.98
N CYS A 321 -13.14 -29.11 -10.89
CA CYS A 321 -12.61 -29.00 -9.53
C CYS A 321 -11.72 -30.19 -9.12
N ASP A 322 -11.44 -31.13 -10.01
CA ASP A 322 -10.68 -32.32 -9.65
C ASP A 322 -9.20 -31.99 -9.40
N GLY A 323 -8.70 -32.47 -8.27
CA GLY A 323 -7.31 -32.24 -7.84
C GLY A 323 -7.00 -30.84 -7.29
N ILE A 324 -8.01 -29.97 -7.08
CA ILE A 324 -7.84 -28.71 -6.35
C ILE A 324 -8.15 -28.88 -4.86
N ILE A 325 -7.37 -28.18 -4.03
CA ILE A 325 -7.51 -28.15 -2.56
C ILE A 325 -7.99 -26.79 -2.04
N ASN A 326 -8.04 -25.78 -2.91
CA ASN A 326 -8.55 -24.44 -2.58
C ASN A 326 -9.28 -23.82 -3.79
N PRO A 327 -10.41 -23.11 -3.61
CA PRO A 327 -11.15 -22.47 -4.71
C PRO A 327 -10.30 -21.55 -5.58
N LEU A 328 -9.25 -20.95 -5.03
CA LEU A 328 -8.32 -20.10 -5.76
C LEU A 328 -7.56 -20.85 -6.87
N GLN A 329 -7.48 -22.19 -6.81
CA GLN A 329 -6.79 -23.03 -7.79
C GLN A 329 -7.66 -23.39 -9.01
N PHE A 330 -8.96 -23.14 -8.96
CA PHE A 330 -9.88 -23.44 -10.06
C PHE A 330 -9.48 -22.70 -11.36
N GLY A 331 -9.58 -23.38 -12.50
CA GLY A 331 -9.23 -22.82 -13.81
C GLY A 331 -7.72 -22.66 -14.08
N ARG A 332 -6.84 -23.08 -13.16
CA ARG A 332 -5.39 -23.05 -13.37
C ARG A 332 -4.94 -24.31 -14.13
N ARG A 333 -4.36 -24.17 -15.32
CA ARG A 333 -3.63 -25.29 -15.96
C ARG A 333 -2.45 -25.68 -15.06
N ARG A 334 -2.41 -26.93 -14.59
CA ARG A 334 -1.21 -27.52 -13.98
C ARG A 334 -0.11 -27.51 -15.03
N ILE A 335 0.91 -26.68 -14.87
CA ILE A 335 2.18 -26.90 -15.58
C ILE A 335 2.74 -28.19 -14.98
N ARG A 336 2.62 -29.30 -15.71
CA ARG A 336 3.45 -30.48 -15.47
C ARG A 336 4.88 -30.03 -15.77
N ASN A 337 5.73 -30.01 -14.76
CA ASN A 337 7.16 -30.02 -15.01
C ASN A 337 7.47 -31.40 -15.60
N GLU A 338 7.71 -31.45 -16.91
CA GLU A 338 8.52 -32.50 -17.53
C GLU A 338 9.98 -32.08 -17.50
#